data_AF-A0A2P2KC93-F1
#
_entry.id   AF-A0A2P2KC93-F1
#
_cell.length_a   1.000
_cell.length_b   1.000
_cell.length_c   1.000
_cell.angle_alpha   90.00
_cell.angle_beta   90.00
_cell.angle_gamma   90.00
#
_symmetry.space_group_name_H-M   'P 1'
#
loop_
_entity.id
_entity.type
_entity.pdbx_description
1 polymer ?
#
loop_
_entity_poly.entity_id
_entity_poly.type
_entity_poly.pdbx_seq_one_letter_code
_entity_poly.pdbx_strand_id
1 'polypeptide(L)'
;MRISMISCTLLSCHACLLLSKCLVACFCFVNLFWAGITRFDFSNSYIWFEFYNALLEKDISLICDTIRSWHIIGRLGGCNSMNMQLSQSAMDKRPSYDASQGANVNPTTFYNIGDLEIQDNLARIWVDIGTSEPLLLDVLVNALTQISSDYVGIKQLVFGGSEFENWKENLTSEYAGHGVHKI
;
A
#
# COMPACT_ATOMS: atom_id res chain seq x y z
N MET A 1 5.83 -27.34 8.42
CA MET A 1 4.73 -27.61 7.46
C MET A 1 5.15 -27.02 6.13
N ARG A 2 5.58 -27.85 5.16
CA ARG A 2 6.10 -27.40 3.86
C ARG A 2 4.92 -27.07 2.94
N ILE A 3 4.81 -25.82 2.51
CA ILE A 3 3.89 -25.42 1.45
C ILE A 3 4.52 -25.89 0.13
N SER A 4 3.92 -26.89 -0.50
CA SER A 4 4.32 -27.38 -1.81
C SER A 4 3.93 -26.35 -2.88
N MET A 5 4.93 -25.71 -3.49
CA MET A 5 4.74 -24.96 -4.74
C MET A 5 4.35 -25.93 -5.85
N ILE A 6 3.11 -25.83 -6.32
CA ILE A 6 2.70 -26.46 -7.57
C ILE A 6 3.01 -25.46 -8.68
N SER A 7 4.01 -25.80 -9.49
CA SER A 7 4.38 -25.10 -10.72
C SER A 7 3.23 -25.16 -11.72
N CYS A 8 2.61 -24.00 -12.01
CA CYS A 8 1.67 -23.88 -13.13
C CYS A 8 2.47 -23.52 -14.39
N THR A 9 2.93 -24.56 -15.08
CA THR A 9 3.59 -24.43 -16.38
C THR A 9 2.55 -24.33 -17.49
N LEU A 10 2.69 -23.30 -18.32
CA LEU A 10 2.22 -23.22 -19.71
C LEU A 10 0.73 -23.51 -19.97
N LEU A 11 -0.10 -22.45 -20.01
CA LEU A 11 -1.18 -22.37 -21.00
C LEU A 11 -1.32 -20.93 -21.53
N SER A 12 -0.67 -20.70 -22.67
CA SER A 12 -1.02 -19.75 -23.76
C SER A 12 -1.45 -18.32 -23.41
N CYS A 13 -0.50 -17.40 -23.53
CA CYS A 13 -0.63 -15.94 -23.42
C CYS A 13 -1.18 -15.26 -24.70
N HIS A 14 -2.12 -15.87 -25.45
CA HIS A 14 -2.57 -15.31 -26.74
C HIS A 14 -4.08 -15.12 -26.95
N ALA A 15 -4.90 -15.31 -25.91
CA ALA A 15 -6.35 -15.04 -26.01
C ALA A 15 -6.86 -13.86 -25.15
N CYS A 16 -5.99 -13.18 -24.39
CA CYS A 16 -6.44 -12.19 -23.39
C CYS A 16 -6.60 -10.75 -23.91
N LEU A 17 -6.46 -10.50 -25.22
CA LEU A 17 -6.37 -9.14 -25.77
C LEU A 17 -7.61 -8.62 -26.50
N LEU A 18 -8.74 -9.34 -26.52
CA LEU A 18 -9.89 -8.95 -27.33
C LEU A 18 -11.23 -9.10 -26.64
N LEU A 19 -11.41 -8.54 -25.44
CA LEU A 19 -12.76 -8.21 -24.94
C LEU A 19 -12.70 -7.00 -24.01
N SER A 20 -12.92 -5.84 -24.60
CA SER A 20 -13.36 -4.63 -23.90
C SER A 20 -14.71 -4.93 -23.23
N LYS A 21 -14.79 -4.65 -21.93
CA LYS A 21 -16.02 -4.61 -21.10
C LYS A 21 -16.71 -5.95 -20.83
N CYS A 22 -16.17 -6.75 -19.92
CA CYS A 22 -16.97 -7.47 -18.90
C CYS A 22 -16.05 -8.05 -17.80
N LEU A 23 -16.51 -7.96 -16.55
CA LEU A 23 -15.89 -8.53 -15.36
C LEU A 23 -15.55 -10.03 -15.50
N VAL A 24 -14.50 -10.44 -14.77
CA VAL A 24 -14.12 -11.82 -14.36
C VAL A 24 -13.35 -12.68 -15.38
N ALA A 25 -12.02 -12.73 -15.22
CA ALA A 25 -11.17 -13.93 -15.27
C ALA A 25 -9.69 -13.47 -15.12
N CYS A 26 -9.11 -13.45 -13.94
CA CYS A 26 -8.56 -14.66 -13.35
C CYS A 26 -8.64 -14.54 -11.82
N PHE A 27 -9.46 -15.38 -11.18
CA PHE A 27 -9.33 -15.71 -9.77
C PHE A 27 -8.03 -16.54 -9.59
N CYS A 28 -6.87 -15.92 -9.78
CA CYS A 28 -5.70 -16.31 -9.00
C CYS A 28 -6.02 -15.83 -7.60
N PHE A 29 -6.26 -16.76 -6.65
CA PHE A 29 -6.47 -16.53 -5.23
C PHE A 29 -5.84 -15.21 -4.77
N VAL A 30 -6.63 -14.12 -4.75
CA VAL A 30 -6.08 -12.87 -4.26
C VAL A 30 -6.10 -13.01 -2.75
N ASN A 31 -4.93 -13.24 -2.16
CA ASN A 31 -4.68 -13.06 -0.73
C ASN A 31 -4.78 -11.55 -0.40
N LEU A 32 -5.89 -10.91 -0.79
CA LEU A 32 -6.21 -9.56 -0.39
C LEU A 32 -6.63 -9.65 1.07
N PHE A 33 -5.82 -9.04 1.94
CA PHE A 33 -6.29 -8.69 3.27
C PHE A 33 -7.47 -7.72 3.15
N TRP A 34 -8.28 -7.63 4.20
CA TRP A 34 -9.39 -6.69 4.20
C TRP A 34 -8.87 -5.25 4.29
N ALA A 35 -9.15 -4.43 3.28
CA ALA A 35 -8.83 -3.00 3.29
C ALA A 35 -10.11 -2.19 3.53
N GLY A 36 -10.15 -1.41 4.61
CA GLY A 36 -11.28 -0.58 5.01
C GLY A 36 -10.93 0.91 5.03
N ILE A 37 -11.92 1.79 4.82
CA ILE A 37 -11.76 3.25 4.95
C ILE A 37 -12.81 3.74 5.94
N THR A 38 -12.38 4.37 7.03
CA THR A 38 -13.24 4.89 8.09
C THR A 38 -12.81 6.30 8.47
N ARG A 39 -13.59 7.34 8.09
CA ARG A 39 -13.29 8.75 8.39
C ARG A 39 -11.84 9.15 8.02
N PHE A 40 -11.40 8.75 6.83
CA PHE A 40 -10.06 9.09 6.33
C PHE A 40 -10.05 10.49 5.71
N ASP A 41 -9.06 11.27 6.09
CA ASP A 41 -8.66 12.52 5.44
C ASP A 41 -7.21 12.37 4.94
N PHE A 42 -6.90 12.94 3.78
CA PHE A 42 -5.54 12.97 3.26
C PHE A 42 -4.59 13.83 4.09
N SER A 43 -5.13 14.67 4.98
CA SER A 43 -4.39 15.39 6.00
C SER A 43 -4.68 14.79 7.38
N ASN A 44 -3.63 14.51 8.14
CA ASN A 44 -3.73 14.12 9.56
C ASN A 44 -4.61 12.87 9.82
N SER A 45 -4.25 11.73 9.23
CA SER A 45 -4.93 10.46 9.46
C SER A 45 -3.98 9.35 9.90
N TYR A 46 -4.49 8.38 10.64
CA TYR A 46 -3.78 7.13 10.87
C TYR A 46 -4.10 6.10 9.78
N ILE A 47 -3.13 5.23 9.50
CA ILE A 47 -3.34 3.98 8.78
C ILE A 47 -3.01 2.85 9.76
N TRP A 48 -3.98 1.97 9.96
CA TRP A 48 -3.95 0.90 10.94
C TRP A 48 -3.71 -0.44 10.28
N PHE A 49 -2.96 -1.30 10.96
CA PHE A 49 -2.64 -2.65 10.55
C PHE A 49 -3.04 -3.62 11.66
N GLU A 50 -3.69 -4.72 11.29
CA GLU A 50 -3.76 -5.91 12.12
C GLU A 50 -3.05 -7.05 11.40
N PHE A 51 -2.14 -7.71 12.08
CA PHE A 51 -1.42 -8.89 11.59
C PHE A 51 -1.99 -10.16 12.21
N TYR A 52 -1.86 -11.29 11.50
CA TYR A 52 -2.26 -12.59 12.05
C TYR A 52 -1.40 -13.02 13.25
N ASN A 53 -0.15 -12.55 13.32
CA ASN A 53 0.80 -12.87 14.38
C ASN A 53 1.58 -11.59 14.75
N ALA A 54 2.21 -11.58 15.92
CA ALA A 54 3.17 -10.54 16.28
C ALA A 54 4.33 -10.51 15.27
N LEU A 55 4.79 -9.30 14.93
CA LEU A 55 5.83 -9.09 13.93
C LEU A 55 7.21 -9.49 14.45
N LEU A 56 8.01 -10.13 13.59
CA LEU A 56 9.44 -10.34 13.85
C LEU A 56 10.23 -9.10 13.44
N GLU A 57 11.42 -8.87 14.00
CA GLU A 57 12.26 -7.70 13.67
C GLU A 57 12.51 -7.50 12.16
N LYS A 58 12.67 -8.61 11.43
CA LYS A 58 12.84 -8.59 9.96
C LYS A 58 11.57 -8.11 9.23
N ASP A 59 10.40 -8.44 9.77
CA ASP A 59 9.10 -8.10 9.18
C ASP A 59 8.82 -6.61 9.42
N ILE A 60 9.15 -6.13 10.61
CA ILE A 60 9.11 -4.71 10.97
C ILE A 60 10.00 -3.89 10.03
N SER A 61 11.24 -4.35 9.81
CA SER A 61 12.18 -3.68 8.90
C SER A 61 11.64 -3.60 7.48
N LEU A 62 11.09 -4.71 6.96
CA LEU A 62 10.50 -4.76 5.62
C LEU A 62 9.32 -3.80 5.46
N ILE A 63 8.43 -3.74 6.46
CA ILE A 63 7.28 -2.83 6.46
C ILE A 63 7.75 -1.37 6.52
N CYS A 64 8.70 -1.05 7.41
CA CYS A 64 9.27 0.29 7.51
C CYS A 64 9.92 0.75 6.20
N ASP A 65 10.73 -0.11 5.57
CA ASP A 65 11.39 0.21 4.30
C ASP A 65 10.39 0.39 3.15
N THR A 66 9.31 -0.38 3.15
CA THR A 66 8.22 -0.24 2.18
C THR A 66 7.51 1.09 2.35
N ILE A 67 7.12 1.44 3.57
CA ILE A 67 6.42 2.69 3.87
C ILE A 67 7.33 3.91 3.61
N ARG A 68 8.62 3.81 3.95
CA ARG A 68 9.65 4.82 3.63
C ARG A 68 9.74 5.04 2.11
N SER A 69 9.79 3.95 1.34
CA SER A 69 9.86 4.01 -0.12
C SER A 69 8.61 4.64 -0.73
N TRP A 70 7.43 4.25 -0.22
CA TRP A 70 6.14 4.84 -0.60
C TRP A 70 6.10 6.35 -0.35
N HIS A 71 6.52 6.78 0.84
CA HIS A 71 6.62 8.19 1.20
C HIS A 71 7.57 8.95 0.27
N ILE A 72 8.79 8.44 0.02
CA ILE A 72 9.77 9.07 -0.87
C ILE A 72 9.21 9.25 -2.29
N ILE A 73 8.64 8.21 -2.87
CA ILE A 73 8.06 8.28 -4.23
C ILE A 73 6.89 9.27 -4.27
N GLY A 74 6.04 9.26 -3.25
CA GLY A 74 4.93 10.20 -3.14
C GLY A 74 5.39 11.66 -3.05
N ARG A 75 6.40 11.95 -2.22
CA ARG A 75 6.99 13.29 -2.10
C ARG A 75 7.58 13.80 -3.41
N LEU A 76 8.15 12.91 -4.21
CA LEU A 76 8.77 13.24 -5.49
C LEU A 76 7.73 13.36 -6.62
N GLY A 77 6.43 13.22 -6.33
CA GLY A 77 5.36 13.32 -7.31
C GLY A 77 5.21 12.08 -8.21
N GLY A 78 5.83 10.96 -7.85
CA GLY A 78 5.78 9.73 -8.65
C GLY A 78 4.38 9.11 -8.74
N CYS A 79 3.49 9.46 -7.79
CA CYS A 79 2.10 9.02 -7.76
C CYS A 79 1.11 10.10 -8.25
N ASN A 80 1.54 11.03 -9.09
CA ASN A 80 0.66 12.06 -9.65
C ASN A 80 -0.22 11.48 -10.77
N SER A 81 -1.50 11.24 -10.47
CA SER A 81 -2.44 10.64 -11.44
C SER A 81 -2.70 11.54 -12.66
N MET A 82 -2.57 12.86 -12.51
CA MET A 82 -2.73 13.82 -13.60
C MET A 82 -1.57 13.78 -14.60
N ASN A 83 -0.42 13.19 -14.24
CA ASN A 83 0.73 13.01 -15.12
C ASN A 83 0.93 11.54 -15.56
N MET A 84 -0.08 10.67 -15.43
CA MET A 84 -0.01 9.25 -15.83
C MET A 84 -0.15 9.03 -17.34
N GLN A 85 0.77 9.61 -18.13
CA GLN A 85 0.67 9.67 -19.59
C GLN A 85 0.65 8.30 -20.27
N LEU A 86 1.43 7.34 -19.76
CA LEU A 86 1.48 5.98 -20.34
C LEU A 86 0.20 5.20 -20.05
N SER A 87 -0.29 5.24 -18.80
CA SER A 87 -1.53 4.56 -18.40
C SER A 87 -2.77 5.11 -19.11
N GLN A 88 -2.72 6.37 -19.55
CA GLN A 88 -3.79 7.04 -20.29
C GLN A 88 -3.61 6.94 -21.82
N SER A 89 -2.49 6.38 -22.30
CA SER A 89 -2.23 6.23 -23.73
C SER A 89 -2.93 5.01 -24.33
N ALA A 90 -3.29 5.09 -25.61
CA ALA A 90 -3.83 3.94 -26.34
C ALA A 90 -2.77 2.84 -26.47
N MET A 91 -3.17 1.58 -26.27
CA MET A 91 -2.26 0.42 -26.27
C MET A 91 -1.48 0.24 -27.58
N ASP A 92 -2.06 0.67 -28.71
CA ASP A 92 -1.45 0.53 -30.04
C ASP A 92 -0.47 1.66 -30.37
N LYS A 93 -0.33 2.66 -29.49
CA LYS A 93 0.59 3.78 -29.68
C LYS A 93 1.94 3.43 -29.04
N ARG A 94 3.03 3.80 -29.71
CA ARG A 94 4.37 3.73 -29.12
C ARG A 94 4.39 4.53 -27.80
N PRO A 95 4.80 3.94 -26.67
CA PRO A 95 4.92 4.65 -25.40
C PRO A 95 5.83 5.87 -25.55
N SER A 96 5.33 7.04 -25.13
CA SER A 96 6.07 8.30 -25.18
C SER A 96 5.63 9.20 -24.03
N TYR A 97 6.59 9.91 -23.43
CA TYR A 97 6.34 10.95 -22.44
C TYR A 97 6.55 12.32 -23.07
N ASP A 98 5.58 13.21 -22.92
CA ASP A 98 5.69 14.61 -23.27
C ASP A 98 6.10 15.43 -22.03
N ALA A 99 7.32 15.98 -22.10
CA ALA A 99 7.89 16.81 -21.04
C ALA A 99 7.14 18.14 -20.86
N SER A 100 6.60 18.71 -21.94
CA SER A 100 5.83 19.95 -21.89
C SER A 100 4.48 19.74 -21.20
N GLN A 101 3.82 18.62 -21.49
CA GLN A 101 2.61 18.22 -20.76
C GLN A 101 2.92 18.03 -19.27
N GLY A 102 3.98 17.27 -18.94
CA GLY A 102 4.36 17.01 -17.55
C GLY A 102 4.71 18.27 -16.76
N ALA A 103 5.33 19.26 -17.39
CA ALA A 103 5.65 20.54 -16.76
C ALA A 103 4.42 21.41 -16.42
N ASN A 104 3.28 21.16 -17.07
CA ASN A 104 2.03 21.91 -16.87
C ASN A 104 1.07 21.25 -15.86
N VAL A 105 1.44 20.11 -15.28
CA VAL A 105 0.62 19.42 -14.28
C VAL A 105 0.96 19.92 -12.87
N ASN A 106 -0.06 20.14 -12.05
CA ASN A 106 0.14 20.47 -10.64
C ASN A 106 0.86 19.32 -9.93
N PRO A 107 1.93 19.60 -9.16
CA PRO A 107 2.64 18.57 -8.43
C PRO A 107 1.75 17.99 -7.32
N THR A 108 1.79 16.67 -7.16
CA THR A 108 1.28 15.98 -5.98
C THR A 108 2.28 16.12 -4.86
N THR A 109 1.80 16.39 -3.65
CA THR A 109 2.64 16.42 -2.46
C THR A 109 2.26 15.28 -1.54
N PHE A 110 3.27 14.73 -0.86
CA PHE A 110 3.15 13.93 0.35
C PHE A 110 3.99 14.67 1.39
N TYR A 111 3.37 15.28 2.40
CA TYR A 111 4.08 16.17 3.30
C TYR A 111 4.87 15.43 4.36
N ASN A 112 4.18 14.68 5.22
CA ASN A 112 4.78 14.12 6.42
C ASN A 112 4.28 12.71 6.71
N ILE A 113 5.12 11.93 7.37
CA ILE A 113 4.80 10.60 7.88
C ILE A 113 5.39 10.46 9.29
N GLY A 114 4.66 9.80 10.18
CA GLY A 114 5.13 9.43 11.50
C GLY A 114 5.92 8.13 11.51
N ASP A 115 6.45 7.78 12.67
CA ASP A 115 7.08 6.48 12.90
C ASP A 115 6.04 5.34 12.90
N LEU A 116 6.49 4.11 12.67
CA LEU A 116 5.67 2.92 12.81
C LEU A 116 5.55 2.58 14.30
N GLU A 117 4.34 2.71 14.85
CA GLU A 117 4.01 2.33 16.22
C GLU A 117 3.39 0.93 16.22
N ILE A 118 3.84 0.05 17.12
CA ILE A 118 3.41 -1.35 17.21
C ILE A 118 2.93 -1.65 18.63
N GLN A 119 1.85 -2.41 18.73
CA GLN A 119 1.32 -3.00 19.97
C GLN A 119 0.89 -4.44 19.69
N ASP A 120 1.69 -5.41 20.13
CA ASP A 120 1.47 -6.85 19.87
C ASP A 120 1.38 -7.18 18.36
N ASN A 121 0.18 -7.46 17.86
CA ASN A 121 -0.11 -7.73 16.45
C ASN A 121 -0.83 -6.56 15.75
N LEU A 122 -0.92 -5.40 16.41
CA LEU A 122 -1.46 -4.17 15.84
C LEU A 122 -0.32 -3.21 15.52
N ALA A 123 -0.48 -2.42 14.47
CA ALA A 123 0.41 -1.30 14.21
C ALA A 123 -0.35 -0.12 13.62
N ARG A 124 0.25 1.07 13.71
CA ARG A 124 -0.24 2.26 13.03
C ARG A 124 0.88 3.15 12.53
N ILE A 125 0.58 3.93 11.51
CA ILE A 125 1.39 5.07 11.07
C ILE A 125 0.49 6.30 10.97
N TRP A 126 1.01 7.44 11.39
CA TRP A 126 0.37 8.73 11.10
C TRP A 126 0.83 9.23 9.73
N VAL A 127 -0.10 9.79 8.94
CA VAL A 127 0.19 10.35 7.62
C VAL A 127 -0.44 11.73 7.45
N ASP A 128 0.30 12.60 6.77
CA ASP A 128 -0.17 13.84 6.20
C ASP A 128 0.29 13.89 4.73
N ILE A 129 -0.59 13.40 3.87
CA ILE A 129 -0.35 13.38 2.42
C ILE A 129 -0.52 14.81 1.89
N GLY A 130 -1.55 15.52 2.34
CA GLY A 130 -1.77 16.92 1.98
C GLY A 130 -2.37 17.15 0.59
N THR A 131 -2.44 16.11 -0.26
CA THR A 131 -3.20 16.11 -1.51
C THR A 131 -4.15 14.94 -1.56
N SER A 132 -5.34 15.15 -2.15
CA SER A 132 -6.33 14.09 -2.38
C SER A 132 -5.97 13.27 -3.61
N GLU A 133 -4.91 12.47 -3.50
CA GLU A 133 -4.40 11.62 -4.57
C GLU A 133 -4.65 10.12 -4.25
N PRO A 134 -5.72 9.51 -4.79
CA PRO A 134 -6.06 8.11 -4.52
C PRO A 134 -4.97 7.12 -4.97
N LEU A 135 -4.22 7.46 -6.01
CA LEU A 135 -3.15 6.62 -6.54
C LEU A 135 -2.06 6.32 -5.51
N LEU A 136 -1.81 7.23 -4.56
CA LEU A 136 -0.91 6.96 -3.43
C LEU A 136 -1.40 5.78 -2.59
N LEU A 137 -2.72 5.72 -2.33
CA LEU A 137 -3.32 4.64 -1.54
C LEU A 137 -3.30 3.33 -2.32
N ASP A 138 -3.63 3.35 -3.61
CA ASP A 138 -3.58 2.17 -4.46
C ASP A 138 -2.17 1.56 -4.51
N VAL A 139 -1.13 2.39 -4.69
CA VAL A 139 0.26 1.93 -4.71
C VAL A 139 0.64 1.28 -3.37
N LEU A 140 0.25 1.86 -2.24
CA LEU A 140 0.50 1.30 -0.92
C LEU A 140 -0.23 -0.04 -0.73
N VAL A 141 -1.53 -0.09 -1.03
CA VAL A 141 -2.34 -1.31 -0.90
C VAL A 141 -1.77 -2.45 -1.76
N ASN A 142 -1.38 -2.15 -3.00
CA ASN A 142 -0.77 -3.13 -3.89
C ASN A 142 0.57 -3.66 -3.36
N ALA A 143 1.45 -2.77 -2.87
CA ALA A 143 2.72 -3.18 -2.27
C ALA A 143 2.52 -4.06 -1.03
N LEU A 144 1.62 -3.64 -0.13
CA LEU A 144 1.27 -4.40 1.07
C LEU A 144 0.60 -5.73 0.74
N THR A 145 -0.17 -5.82 -0.34
CA THR A 145 -0.80 -7.09 -0.77
C THR A 145 0.27 -8.10 -1.16
N GLN A 146 1.31 -7.66 -1.87
CA GLN A 146 2.45 -8.53 -2.18
C GLN A 146 3.20 -8.96 -0.91
N ILE A 147 3.44 -8.03 0.01
CA ILE A 147 4.07 -8.34 1.31
C ILE A 147 3.23 -9.35 2.08
N SER A 148 1.90 -9.20 2.04
CA SER A 148 0.96 -10.08 2.73
C SER A 148 0.96 -11.51 2.19
N SER A 149 1.13 -11.66 0.89
CA SER A 149 1.17 -12.97 0.23
C SER A 149 2.45 -13.74 0.57
N ASP A 150 3.60 -13.05 0.57
CA ASP A 150 4.89 -13.74 0.46
C ASP A 150 5.76 -13.66 1.73
N TYR A 151 5.50 -12.68 2.60
CA TYR A 151 6.40 -12.35 3.71
C TYR A 151 5.68 -12.28 5.06
N VAL A 152 4.65 -11.45 5.21
CA VAL A 152 4.05 -11.10 6.50
C VAL A 152 2.53 -11.13 6.43
N GLY A 153 1.86 -12.05 7.12
CA GLY A 153 0.40 -12.15 7.05
C GLY A 153 -0.32 -10.91 7.63
N ILE A 154 -0.79 -10.02 6.76
CA ILE A 154 -1.67 -8.90 7.11
C ILE A 154 -3.11 -9.42 7.13
N LYS A 155 -3.84 -9.17 8.22
CA LYS A 155 -5.24 -9.54 8.36
C LYS A 155 -6.15 -8.42 7.85
N GLN A 156 -5.88 -7.18 8.28
CA GLN A 156 -6.59 -6.01 7.78
C GLN A 156 -5.73 -4.75 7.78
N LEU A 157 -6.08 -3.84 6.87
CA LEU A 157 -5.55 -2.50 6.75
C LEU A 157 -6.71 -1.51 6.80
N VAL A 158 -6.68 -0.53 7.69
CA VAL A 158 -7.76 0.46 7.81
C VAL A 158 -7.21 1.87 7.70
N PHE A 159 -7.77 2.66 6.78
CA PHE A 159 -7.45 4.06 6.58
C PHE A 159 -8.38 4.95 7.42
N GLY A 160 -7.79 5.80 8.25
CA GLY A 160 -8.49 6.74 9.11
C GLY A 160 -8.99 6.11 10.41
N GLY A 161 -9.81 6.87 11.14
CA GLY A 161 -10.38 6.45 12.42
C GLY A 161 -9.51 6.87 13.61
N SER A 162 -10.16 7.08 14.75
CA SER A 162 -9.52 7.49 16.01
C SER A 162 -9.27 6.32 16.96
N GLU A 163 -9.90 5.17 16.70
CA GLU A 163 -9.81 3.96 17.50
C GLU A 163 -9.73 2.77 16.55
N PHE A 164 -8.98 1.74 16.94
CA PHE A 164 -8.82 0.53 16.15
C PHE A 164 -8.62 -0.69 17.05
N GLU A 165 -9.49 -1.68 16.91
CA GLU A 165 -9.47 -2.93 17.69
C GLU A 165 -9.25 -2.66 19.20
N ASN A 166 -8.22 -3.27 19.80
CA ASN A 166 -7.88 -3.10 21.22
C ASN A 166 -6.69 -2.15 21.44
N TRP A 167 -6.43 -1.24 20.50
CA TRP A 167 -5.32 -0.28 20.59
C TRP A 167 -5.44 0.61 21.84
N LYS A 168 -4.30 0.88 22.50
CA LYS A 168 -4.23 1.73 23.71
C LYS A 168 -3.33 2.94 23.47
N GLU A 169 -3.90 4.14 23.48
CA GLU A 169 -3.19 5.39 23.14
C GLU A 169 -1.99 5.75 24.05
N ASN A 170 -1.98 5.30 25.31
CA ASN A 170 -1.01 5.76 26.32
C ASN A 170 -0.09 4.64 26.83
N LEU A 171 0.18 3.61 26.01
CA LEU A 171 1.17 2.60 26.37
C LEU A 171 2.58 3.18 26.23
N THR A 172 3.35 3.10 27.31
CA THR A 172 4.77 3.48 27.33
C THR A 172 5.67 2.28 26.98
N SER A 173 6.91 2.53 26.56
CA SER A 173 7.91 1.53 26.13
C SER A 173 8.33 0.50 27.20
N GLU A 174 7.76 0.55 28.39
CA GLU A 174 8.04 -0.41 29.48
C GLU A 174 7.17 -1.68 29.38
N TYR A 175 6.15 -1.68 28.52
CA TYR A 175 5.30 -2.85 28.30
C TYR A 175 5.84 -3.75 27.18
N ALA A 176 5.94 -5.06 27.48
CA ALA A 176 6.29 -6.06 26.48
C ALA A 176 5.30 -6.02 25.31
N GLY A 177 5.80 -6.00 24.07
CA GLY A 177 4.99 -5.96 22.85
C GLY A 177 4.76 -4.56 22.26
N HIS A 178 5.23 -3.49 22.91
CA HIS A 178 5.22 -2.13 22.34
C HIS A 178 6.56 -1.78 21.67
N GLY A 179 6.51 -1.13 20.51
CA GLY A 179 7.70 -0.67 19.80
C GLY A 179 7.41 0.52 18.88
N VAL A 180 8.38 1.42 18.74
CA VAL A 180 8.32 2.56 17.81
C VAL A 180 9.54 2.48 16.88
N HIS A 181 9.29 2.45 15.58
CA HIS A 181 10.30 2.23 14.55
C HIS A 181 10.32 3.36 13.54
N LYS A 182 11.50 3.93 13.31
CA LYS A 182 11.66 5.10 12.45
C LYS A 182 11.44 4.79 10.98
N ILE A 183 10.68 5.68 10.34
CA ILE A 183 10.46 5.72 8.89
C ILE A 183 11.35 6.80 8.27
#